data_AF-A0AAV6BI95-F1
#
_entry.id   AF-A0AAV6BI95-F1
#
_cell.length_a   1.000
_cell.length_b   1.000
_cell.length_c   1.000
_cell.angle_alpha   90.00
_cell.angle_beta   90.00
_cell.angle_gamma   90.00
#
_symmetry.space_group_name_H-M   'P 1'
#
loop_
_entity.id
_entity.type
_entity.pdbx_description
1 polymer ?
#
loop_
_entity_poly.entity_id
_entity_poly.type
_entity_poly.pdbx_seq_one_letter_code
_entity_poly.pdbx_strand_id
1 'polypeptide(L)'
;DTITPIRRLCRHTNLYTRTIESVDLGHRSVTGTASFGSRQCHLHWDHLVIALGNVTSFAGQPGLAEYALPFKYLGDALALRNRIIHTLEEADIEPDPEIRRSLLTFVVAGGGFSGVEAVAELNDFVRAAAKSFRNIEPAELRVILLHAGGLILPELPASLAEFAQRLLMKRGVDIRLNTRLVGATEETALLAGGDRIMTRTLVSTVPSGPNPVVAGLPLKTERGRIVVDPTLEVPDHPGVWALGDCAAVRDVKTGEICPPTAQHATRQAACVAHNIVATLRGQPRRSFAFTALGKMGSLGRRSAVAEIFGVKLSGFLAWWIWRTIYLLKLPGFDRKLRVATDWTLDLLLPPDIVQLKTDRAVGVRREYFEAGQAVFQEGDRGDRLYVITEGEVEVLKRDGKGTPTALRRLGAGECFGEIALVSDRARTATVRAVTPTNVLAVDRDAFQALFATLPPLRGFVETLIADRDQ
;
A
#
# COMPACT_ATOMS: atom_id res chain seq x y z
N ASP A 1 -16.48 -2.55 5.59
CA ASP A 1 -17.30 -2.12 4.44
C ASP A 1 -16.85 -0.84 3.73
N THR A 2 -15.63 -0.81 3.17
CA THR A 2 -15.14 0.39 2.42
C THR A 2 -14.73 0.16 0.95
N ILE A 3 -14.62 -1.08 0.47
CA ILE A 3 -14.31 -1.45 -0.93
C ILE A 3 -15.52 -1.77 -1.84
N THR A 4 -15.46 -1.39 -3.11
CA THR A 4 -16.50 -1.69 -4.12
C THR A 4 -15.90 -2.49 -5.29
N PRO A 5 -16.54 -3.56 -5.79
CA PRO A 5 -16.00 -4.36 -6.88
C PRO A 5 -16.02 -3.58 -8.22
N ILE A 6 -14.83 -3.36 -8.80
CA ILE A 6 -14.66 -2.66 -10.10
C ILE A 6 -15.53 -3.29 -11.19
N ARG A 7 -15.65 -4.63 -11.21
CA ARG A 7 -16.46 -5.37 -12.19
C ARG A 7 -17.94 -4.95 -12.19
N ARG A 8 -18.49 -4.51 -11.05
CA ARG A 8 -19.88 -4.03 -10.97
C ARG A 8 -20.02 -2.57 -11.40
N LEU A 9 -18.97 -1.76 -11.19
CA LEU A 9 -18.94 -0.34 -11.56
C LEU A 9 -18.73 -0.15 -13.07
N CYS A 10 -17.88 -0.98 -13.68
CA CYS A 10 -17.47 -0.85 -15.07
C CYS A 10 -18.00 -2.02 -15.93
N ARG A 11 -19.33 -2.12 -16.06
CA ARG A 11 -20.00 -3.28 -16.71
C ARG A 11 -19.68 -3.46 -18.20
N HIS A 12 -19.27 -2.38 -18.87
CA HIS A 12 -18.95 -2.37 -20.30
C HIS A 12 -17.44 -2.36 -20.56
N THR A 13 -16.62 -2.80 -19.59
CA THR A 13 -15.16 -2.79 -19.71
C THR A 13 -14.57 -4.18 -19.47
N ASN A 14 -13.51 -4.49 -20.22
CA ASN A 14 -12.68 -5.67 -19.94
C ASN A 14 -11.79 -5.38 -18.72
N LEU A 15 -12.00 -6.12 -17.64
CA LEU A 15 -11.24 -5.98 -16.40
C LEU A 15 -10.14 -7.04 -16.32
N TYR A 16 -8.89 -6.59 -16.34
CA TYR A 16 -7.71 -7.41 -16.09
C TYR A 16 -7.19 -7.15 -14.68
N THR A 17 -7.30 -8.15 -13.79
CA THR A 17 -6.73 -8.06 -12.43
C THR A 17 -5.32 -8.64 -12.45
N ARG A 18 -4.33 -7.77 -12.59
CA ARG A 18 -2.91 -8.12 -12.75
C ARG A 18 -2.04 -7.11 -12.01
N THR A 19 -0.87 -7.54 -11.54
CA THR A 19 0.16 -6.62 -11.09
C THR A 19 0.91 -6.12 -12.32
N ILE A 20 0.95 -4.81 -12.53
CA ILE A 20 1.71 -4.22 -13.64
C ILE A 20 3.20 -4.30 -13.33
N GLU A 21 3.98 -4.78 -14.30
CA GLU A 21 5.44 -4.95 -14.16
C GLU A 21 6.18 -3.90 -14.97
N SER A 22 5.77 -3.71 -16.22
CA SER A 22 6.39 -2.77 -17.13
C SER A 22 5.36 -2.17 -18.07
N VAL A 23 5.69 -0.96 -18.53
CA VAL A 23 4.92 -0.21 -19.52
C VAL A 23 5.90 0.21 -20.59
N ASP A 24 5.69 -0.29 -21.80
CA ASP A 24 6.50 0.04 -22.96
C ASP A 24 5.78 1.09 -23.80
N LEU A 25 6.29 2.32 -23.76
CA LEU A 25 5.73 3.45 -24.49
C LEU A 25 6.05 3.40 -26.00
N GLY A 26 7.15 2.75 -26.39
CA GLY A 26 7.57 2.65 -27.80
C GLY A 26 6.77 1.59 -28.55
N HIS A 27 6.63 0.40 -27.97
CA HIS A 27 5.85 -0.70 -28.52
C HIS A 27 4.36 -0.65 -28.17
N ARG A 28 3.94 0.39 -27.42
CA ARG A 28 2.57 0.59 -26.94
C ARG A 28 1.98 -0.65 -26.29
N SER A 29 2.69 -1.18 -25.30
CA SER A 29 2.27 -2.37 -24.57
C SER A 29 2.40 -2.22 -23.06
N VAL A 30 1.61 -2.97 -22.32
CA VAL A 30 1.68 -3.10 -20.86
C VAL A 30 1.82 -4.57 -20.53
N THR A 31 2.81 -4.90 -19.70
CA THR A 31 3.01 -6.26 -19.21
C THR A 31 2.54 -6.35 -17.76
N GLY A 32 1.70 -7.34 -17.48
CA GLY A 32 1.25 -7.63 -16.13
C GLY A 32 1.21 -9.12 -15.84
N THR A 33 1.28 -9.49 -14.58
CA THR A 33 1.34 -10.90 -14.14
C THR A 33 0.12 -11.29 -13.32
N ALA A 34 -0.30 -12.54 -13.50
CA ALA A 34 -1.42 -13.13 -12.78
C ALA A 34 -1.10 -13.25 -11.28
N SER A 35 -2.14 -13.16 -10.44
CA SER A 35 -1.98 -13.41 -9.00
C SER A 35 -1.75 -14.87 -8.65
N PHE A 36 -2.08 -15.79 -9.58
CA PHE A 36 -1.87 -17.22 -9.45
C PHE A 36 -1.05 -17.69 -10.65
N GLY A 37 0.20 -18.08 -10.39
CA GLY A 37 1.17 -18.52 -11.39
C GLY A 37 2.04 -17.39 -11.96
N SER A 38 3.00 -17.79 -12.78
CA SER A 38 4.06 -16.96 -13.35
C SER A 38 3.74 -16.37 -14.73
N ARG A 39 2.56 -16.69 -15.28
CA ARG A 39 2.21 -16.33 -16.65
C ARG A 39 1.99 -14.82 -16.80
N GLN A 40 2.78 -14.20 -17.66
CA GLN A 40 2.61 -12.82 -18.07
C GLN A 40 1.46 -12.67 -19.07
N CYS A 41 0.82 -11.51 -19.04
CA CYS A 41 -0.07 -11.05 -20.10
C CYS A 41 0.42 -9.71 -20.64
N HIS A 42 0.42 -9.59 -21.96
CA HIS A 42 0.77 -8.37 -22.67
C HIS A 42 -0.49 -7.75 -23.26
N LEU A 43 -0.71 -6.47 -23.00
CA LEU A 43 -1.86 -5.71 -23.49
C LEU A 43 -1.38 -4.56 -24.34
N HIS A 44 -1.78 -4.54 -25.62
CA HIS A 44 -1.54 -3.40 -26.51
C HIS A 44 -2.58 -2.31 -26.28
N TRP A 45 -2.20 -1.07 -26.59
CA TRP A 45 -3.07 0.09 -26.39
C TRP A 45 -2.91 1.14 -27.49
N ASP A 46 -4.00 1.86 -27.77
CA ASP A 46 -3.99 3.08 -28.58
C ASP A 46 -3.85 4.33 -27.70
N HIS A 47 -4.52 4.31 -26.55
CA HIS A 47 -4.43 5.31 -25.50
C HIS A 47 -4.10 4.65 -24.16
N LEU A 48 -3.20 5.26 -23.40
CA LEU A 48 -2.78 4.79 -22.07
C LEU A 48 -3.09 5.85 -21.02
N VAL A 49 -3.79 5.48 -19.94
CA VAL A 49 -4.00 6.35 -18.77
C VAL A 49 -3.25 5.79 -17.58
N ILE A 50 -2.23 6.51 -17.12
CA ILE A 50 -1.40 6.15 -15.97
C ILE A 50 -2.02 6.77 -14.71
N ALA A 51 -2.58 5.93 -13.85
CA ALA A 51 -3.23 6.31 -12.59
C ALA A 51 -2.78 5.41 -11.42
N LEU A 52 -1.49 5.05 -11.39
CA LEU A 52 -0.90 4.11 -10.42
C LEU A 52 -0.71 4.70 -9.01
N GLY A 53 -0.97 6.00 -8.85
CA GLY A 53 -0.86 6.72 -7.59
C GLY A 53 0.57 6.73 -7.03
N ASN A 54 0.68 6.96 -5.73
CA ASN A 54 1.94 6.85 -4.98
C ASN A 54 1.90 5.59 -4.09
N VAL A 55 3.05 5.20 -3.54
CA VAL A 55 3.19 4.09 -2.58
C VAL A 55 3.77 4.61 -1.27
N THR A 56 3.57 3.89 -0.16
CA THR A 56 4.33 4.17 1.07
C THR A 56 5.78 3.80 0.81
N SER A 57 6.71 4.70 1.11
CA SER A 57 8.14 4.46 0.91
C SER A 57 8.94 4.88 2.13
N PHE A 58 9.55 3.91 2.79
CA PHE A 58 10.45 4.11 3.92
C PHE A 58 11.92 4.25 3.49
N ALA A 59 12.16 4.52 2.20
CA ALA A 59 13.52 4.66 1.68
C ALA A 59 14.30 5.74 2.44
N GLY A 60 15.50 5.37 2.92
CA GLY A 60 16.37 6.27 3.69
C GLY A 60 15.97 6.45 5.16
N GLN A 61 15.01 5.68 5.69
CA GLN A 61 14.59 5.72 7.09
C GLN A 61 14.85 4.35 7.76
N PRO A 62 15.97 4.19 8.48
CA PRO A 62 16.39 2.90 9.02
C PRO A 62 15.34 2.25 9.91
N GLY A 63 15.03 0.99 9.66
CA GLY A 63 14.13 0.18 10.48
C GLY A 63 12.63 0.47 10.32
N LEU A 64 12.23 1.51 9.58
CA LEU A 64 10.79 1.79 9.41
C LEU A 64 10.08 0.75 8.53
N ALA A 65 10.76 0.15 7.55
CA ALA A 65 10.15 -0.86 6.71
C ALA A 65 9.83 -2.15 7.48
N GLU A 66 10.63 -2.44 8.51
CA GLU A 66 10.56 -3.63 9.34
C GLU A 66 9.61 -3.45 10.53
N TYR A 67 9.65 -2.27 11.17
CA TYR A 67 9.02 -2.05 12.48
C TYR A 67 7.86 -1.05 12.48
N ALA A 68 7.69 -0.25 11.42
CA ALA A 68 6.54 0.63 11.31
C ALA A 68 5.41 -0.01 10.49
N LEU A 69 4.19 0.13 10.98
CA LEU A 69 2.98 -0.22 10.26
C LEU A 69 2.64 0.90 9.26
N PRO A 70 2.58 0.61 7.95
CA PRO A 70 1.99 1.55 7.01
C PRO A 70 0.50 1.74 7.32
N PHE A 71 -0.13 2.77 6.73
CA PHE A 71 -1.58 2.98 6.85
C PHE A 71 -2.16 3.55 5.56
N LYS A 72 -2.14 2.74 4.50
CA LYS A 72 -2.55 3.11 3.14
C LYS A 72 -3.65 2.22 2.58
N TYR A 73 -3.56 0.91 2.82
CA TYR A 73 -4.47 -0.09 2.30
C TYR A 73 -5.40 -0.64 3.38
N LEU A 74 -6.47 -1.32 2.97
CA LEU A 74 -7.39 -1.99 3.91
C LEU A 74 -6.67 -3.04 4.78
N GLY A 75 -5.70 -3.76 4.20
CA GLY A 75 -4.89 -4.73 4.94
C GLY A 75 -4.10 -4.09 6.08
N ASP A 76 -3.61 -2.87 5.87
CA ASP A 76 -2.85 -2.13 6.89
C ASP A 76 -3.72 -1.81 8.12
N ALA A 77 -4.99 -1.44 7.89
CA ALA A 77 -5.92 -1.18 8.98
C ALA A 77 -6.24 -2.43 9.81
N LEU A 78 -6.36 -3.59 9.15
CA LEU A 78 -6.54 -4.87 9.83
C LEU A 78 -5.29 -5.27 10.62
N ALA A 79 -4.11 -5.10 10.03
CA ALA A 79 -2.83 -5.36 10.69
C ALA A 79 -2.64 -4.48 11.94
N LEU A 80 -2.97 -3.18 11.84
CA LEU A 80 -2.94 -2.27 12.99
C LEU A 80 -3.91 -2.69 14.08
N ARG A 81 -5.18 -2.99 13.74
CA ARG A 81 -6.17 -3.45 14.72
C ARG A 81 -5.69 -4.71 15.44
N ASN A 82 -5.18 -5.69 14.71
CA ASN A 82 -4.66 -6.93 15.28
C ASN A 82 -3.43 -6.67 16.17
N ARG A 83 -2.50 -5.79 15.74
CA ARG A 83 -1.34 -5.41 16.55
C ARG A 83 -1.78 -4.79 17.87
N ILE A 84 -2.75 -3.86 17.84
CA ILE A 84 -3.25 -3.20 19.04
C ILE A 84 -3.84 -4.21 20.02
N ILE A 85 -4.72 -5.10 19.54
CA ILE A 85 -5.34 -6.14 20.38
C ILE A 85 -4.24 -7.03 20.98
N HIS A 86 -3.31 -7.51 20.16
CA HIS A 86 -2.19 -8.33 20.63
C HIS A 86 -1.33 -7.62 21.68
N THR A 87 -1.02 -6.33 21.51
CA THR A 87 -0.24 -5.60 22.53
C THR A 87 -1.02 -5.38 23.82
N LEU A 88 -2.35 -5.31 23.77
CA LEU A 88 -3.18 -5.26 24.99
C LEU A 88 -3.21 -6.63 25.69
N GLU A 89 -3.35 -7.74 24.96
CA GLU A 89 -3.28 -9.09 25.53
C GLU A 89 -1.94 -9.35 26.24
N GLU A 90 -0.81 -9.01 25.58
CA GLU A 90 0.51 -9.15 26.18
C GLU A 90 0.68 -8.23 27.40
N ALA A 91 0.23 -6.98 27.33
CA ALA A 91 0.35 -6.03 28.44
C ALA A 91 -0.48 -6.42 29.67
N ASP A 92 -1.61 -7.12 29.50
CA ASP A 92 -2.46 -7.56 30.61
C ASP A 92 -1.77 -8.59 31.51
N ILE A 93 -0.81 -9.35 30.97
CA ILE A 93 -0.07 -10.39 31.70
C ILE A 93 1.42 -10.06 31.92
N GLU A 94 1.92 -8.93 31.38
CA GLU A 94 3.34 -8.54 31.47
C GLU A 94 3.71 -8.03 32.89
N PRO A 95 4.64 -8.72 33.60
CA PRO A 95 5.08 -8.29 34.93
C PRO A 95 6.10 -7.14 34.91
N ASP A 96 6.89 -6.98 33.84
CA ASP A 96 7.90 -5.93 33.76
C ASP A 96 7.24 -4.56 33.45
N PRO A 97 7.32 -3.57 34.34
CA PRO A 97 6.67 -2.28 34.15
C PRO A 97 7.22 -1.47 32.96
N GLU A 98 8.48 -1.67 32.56
CA GLU A 98 9.07 -0.98 31.41
C GLU A 98 8.58 -1.57 30.09
N ILE A 99 8.57 -2.91 29.99
CA ILE A 99 8.05 -3.62 28.83
C ILE A 99 6.55 -3.35 28.69
N ARG A 100 5.79 -3.46 29.79
CA ARG A 100 4.37 -3.14 29.85
C ARG A 100 4.07 -1.71 29.38
N ARG A 101 4.85 -0.72 29.82
CA ARG A 101 4.71 0.67 29.36
C ARG A 101 4.97 0.79 27.86
N SER A 102 5.91 0.03 27.30
CA SER A 102 6.19 0.03 25.86
C SER A 102 5.05 -0.59 25.04
N LEU A 103 4.41 -1.64 25.56
CA LEU A 103 3.24 -2.29 24.95
C LEU A 103 2.01 -1.36 24.94
N LEU A 104 1.84 -0.55 25.99
CA LEU A 104 0.74 0.40 26.14
C LEU A 104 1.03 1.80 25.58
N THR A 105 2.17 1.98 24.90
CA THR A 105 2.51 3.20 24.17
C THR A 105 2.27 2.98 22.68
N PHE A 106 1.48 3.84 22.06
CA PHE A 106 1.11 3.78 20.64
C PHE A 106 1.56 5.08 19.96
N VAL A 107 2.35 4.97 18.90
CA VAL A 107 2.93 6.13 18.20
C VAL A 107 2.38 6.19 16.78
N VAL A 108 1.87 7.35 16.38
CA VAL A 108 1.47 7.64 14.99
C VAL A 108 2.34 8.78 14.47
N ALA A 109 3.02 8.59 13.35
CA ALA A 109 3.81 9.61 12.69
C ALA A 109 3.06 10.18 11.47
N GLY A 110 2.92 11.50 11.44
CA GLY A 110 2.30 12.28 10.37
C GLY A 110 1.03 13.03 10.80
N GLY A 111 1.15 14.33 11.04
CA GLY A 111 0.03 15.21 11.39
C GLY A 111 -0.85 15.68 10.23
N GLY A 112 -0.84 15.04 9.06
CA GLY A 112 -1.81 15.33 7.98
C GLY A 112 -3.16 14.63 8.23
N PHE A 113 -4.11 14.73 7.29
CA PHE A 113 -5.45 14.11 7.43
C PHE A 113 -5.40 12.65 7.87
N SER A 114 -4.65 11.80 7.17
CA SER A 114 -4.62 10.36 7.45
C SER A 114 -4.09 10.03 8.84
N GLY A 115 -3.01 10.67 9.30
CA GLY A 115 -2.46 10.36 10.62
C GLY A 115 -3.25 10.99 11.77
N VAL A 116 -3.91 12.13 11.54
CA VAL A 116 -4.83 12.72 12.52
C VAL A 116 -6.09 11.87 12.67
N GLU A 117 -6.67 11.39 11.57
CA GLU A 117 -7.81 10.45 11.61
C GLU A 117 -7.39 9.12 12.26
N ALA A 118 -6.24 8.57 11.87
CA ALA A 118 -5.72 7.32 12.43
C ALA A 118 -5.48 7.42 13.93
N VAL A 119 -4.81 8.48 14.43
CA VAL A 119 -4.53 8.61 15.87
C VAL A 119 -5.80 8.86 16.68
N ALA A 120 -6.79 9.56 16.12
CA ALA A 120 -8.05 9.82 16.78
C ALA A 120 -8.85 8.51 16.97
N GLU A 121 -9.02 7.74 15.90
CA GLU A 121 -9.73 6.44 15.94
C GLU A 121 -8.95 5.41 16.76
N LEU A 122 -7.61 5.38 16.67
CA LEU A 122 -6.76 4.53 17.50
C LEU A 122 -6.96 4.85 18.99
N ASN A 123 -6.91 6.14 19.38
CA ASN A 123 -7.11 6.55 20.76
C ASN A 123 -8.49 6.14 21.30
N ASP A 124 -9.53 6.27 20.47
CA ASP A 124 -10.87 5.84 20.84
C ASP A 124 -10.97 4.32 20.98
N PHE A 125 -10.41 3.57 20.02
CA PHE A 125 -10.40 2.11 20.02
C PHE A 125 -9.64 1.54 21.22
N VAL A 126 -8.37 1.93 21.42
CA VAL A 126 -7.52 1.41 22.50
C VAL A 126 -8.16 1.64 23.86
N ARG A 127 -8.67 2.86 24.12
CA ARG A 127 -9.31 3.20 25.40
C ARG A 127 -10.63 2.47 25.62
N ALA A 128 -11.35 2.11 24.56
CA ALA A 128 -12.56 1.31 24.65
C ALA A 128 -12.23 -0.18 24.86
N ALA A 129 -11.30 -0.72 24.08
CA ALA A 129 -10.85 -2.10 24.14
C ALA A 129 -10.24 -2.44 25.51
N ALA A 130 -9.40 -1.56 26.06
CA ALA A 130 -8.75 -1.72 27.36
C ALA A 130 -9.71 -2.00 28.51
N LYS A 131 -10.99 -1.60 28.42
CA LYS A 131 -12.02 -1.90 29.42
C LYS A 131 -12.34 -3.39 29.57
N SER A 132 -11.97 -4.20 28.58
CA SER A 132 -12.16 -5.65 28.59
C SER A 132 -11.02 -6.40 29.27
N PHE A 133 -9.91 -5.70 29.55
CA PHE A 133 -8.69 -6.25 30.16
C PHE A 133 -8.69 -5.92 31.65
N ARG A 134 -8.36 -6.91 32.49
CA ARG A 134 -8.55 -6.79 33.94
C ARG A 134 -7.45 -5.94 34.58
N ASN A 135 -6.23 -6.06 34.08
CA ASN A 135 -5.06 -5.51 34.74
C ASN A 135 -4.63 -4.18 34.13
N ILE A 136 -5.20 -3.74 33.00
CA ILE A 136 -4.81 -2.49 32.32
C ILE A 136 -5.60 -1.29 32.83
N GLU A 137 -4.91 -0.28 33.36
CA GLU A 137 -5.54 0.97 33.76
C GLU A 137 -5.59 1.97 32.59
N PRO A 138 -6.70 2.72 32.40
CA PRO A 138 -6.81 3.72 31.33
C PRO A 138 -5.75 4.82 31.36
N ALA A 139 -5.13 5.08 32.52
CA ALA A 139 -4.07 6.07 32.72
C ALA A 139 -2.70 5.61 32.17
N GLU A 140 -2.49 4.29 32.03
CA GLU A 140 -1.26 3.72 31.47
C GLU A 140 -1.19 3.89 29.94
N LEU A 141 -2.34 4.06 29.29
CA LEU A 141 -2.46 4.18 27.85
C LEU A 141 -1.90 5.51 27.33
N ARG A 142 -0.84 5.42 26.53
CA ARG A 142 -0.18 6.58 25.92
C ARG A 142 -0.33 6.53 24.41
N VAL A 143 -1.04 7.52 23.85
CA VAL A 143 -1.20 7.65 22.40
C VAL A 143 -0.50 8.93 21.97
N ILE A 144 0.51 8.81 21.10
CA ILE A 144 1.41 9.90 20.71
C ILE A 144 1.26 10.17 19.20
N LEU A 145 1.01 11.42 18.82
CA LEU A 145 1.08 11.89 17.44
C LEU A 145 2.36 12.70 17.22
N LEU A 146 3.23 12.25 16.32
CA LEU A 146 4.42 12.97 15.91
C LEU A 146 4.18 13.75 14.62
N HIS A 147 4.52 15.03 14.60
CA HIS A 147 4.46 15.84 13.39
C HIS A 147 5.67 16.76 13.26
N ALA A 148 6.26 16.81 12.06
CA ALA A 148 7.45 17.61 11.79
C ALA A 148 7.18 19.12 11.70
N GLY A 149 5.92 19.53 11.46
CA GLY A 149 5.52 20.93 11.43
C GLY A 149 5.05 21.46 12.77
N GLY A 150 4.82 22.78 12.83
CA GLY A 150 4.31 23.48 14.02
C GLY A 150 2.80 23.40 14.22
N LEU A 151 2.05 22.75 13.33
CA LEU A 151 0.60 22.58 13.44
C LEU A 151 0.14 21.33 12.68
N ILE A 152 -0.78 20.56 13.25
CA ILE A 152 -1.43 19.44 12.55
C ILE A 152 -2.46 19.93 11.53
N LEU A 153 -2.85 19.10 10.56
CA LEU A 153 -3.75 19.43 9.46
C LEU A 153 -3.35 20.76 8.78
N PRO A 154 -2.07 20.93 8.35
CA PRO A 154 -1.61 22.17 7.73
C PRO A 154 -2.38 22.55 6.46
N GLU A 155 -3.14 21.60 5.90
CA GLU A 155 -4.01 21.81 4.75
C GLU A 155 -5.32 22.54 5.09
N LEU A 156 -5.68 22.64 6.38
CA LEU A 156 -6.86 23.37 6.86
C LEU A 156 -6.52 24.80 7.29
N PRO A 157 -7.51 25.70 7.34
CA PRO A 157 -7.34 27.00 7.99
C PRO A 157 -6.85 26.83 9.44
N ALA A 158 -5.87 27.65 9.85
CA ALA A 158 -5.21 27.55 11.16
C ALA A 158 -6.19 27.41 12.34
N SER A 159 -7.28 28.18 12.33
CA SER A 159 -8.33 28.12 13.36
C SER A 159 -8.97 26.73 13.53
N LEU A 160 -9.15 25.97 12.44
CA LEU A 160 -9.71 24.62 12.47
C LEU A 160 -8.66 23.60 12.92
N ALA A 161 -7.43 23.76 12.45
CA ALA A 161 -6.30 22.94 12.86
C ALA A 161 -5.99 23.06 14.37
N GLU A 162 -5.98 24.29 14.90
CA GLU A 162 -5.84 24.56 16.34
C GLU A 162 -6.99 23.99 17.17
N PHE A 163 -8.22 24.04 16.64
CA PHE A 163 -9.36 23.39 17.27
C PHE A 163 -9.16 21.87 17.35
N ALA A 164 -8.77 21.24 16.24
CA ALA A 164 -8.49 19.80 16.17
C ALA A 164 -7.40 19.40 17.17
N GLN A 165 -6.29 20.15 17.21
CA GLN A 165 -5.18 19.93 18.12
C GLN A 165 -5.63 19.97 19.59
N ARG A 166 -6.32 21.05 19.99
CA ARG A 166 -6.83 21.20 21.37
C ARG A 166 -7.81 20.09 21.74
N LEU A 167 -8.68 19.69 20.81
CA LEU A 167 -9.65 18.63 21.05
C LEU A 167 -8.97 17.28 21.27
N LEU A 168 -8.00 16.91 20.44
CA LEU A 168 -7.29 15.64 20.55
C LEU A 168 -6.41 15.58 21.81
N MET A 169 -5.73 16.67 22.16
CA MET A 169 -5.00 16.78 23.42
C MET A 169 -5.94 16.61 24.63
N LYS A 170 -7.10 17.27 24.61
CA LYS A 170 -8.14 17.09 25.66
C LYS A 170 -8.66 15.65 25.74
N ARG A 171 -8.59 14.88 24.65
CA ARG A 171 -8.99 13.46 24.58
C ARG A 171 -7.85 12.48 24.94
N GLY A 172 -6.70 13.00 25.39
CA GLY A 172 -5.59 12.20 25.88
C GLY A 172 -4.59 11.76 24.81
N VAL A 173 -4.53 12.46 23.67
CA VAL A 173 -3.46 12.30 22.66
C VAL A 173 -2.30 13.25 22.99
N ASP A 174 -1.09 12.72 23.16
CA ASP A 174 0.16 13.50 23.28
C ASP A 174 0.61 13.92 21.88
N ILE A 175 0.45 15.20 21.53
CA ILE A 175 0.83 15.73 20.21
C ILE A 175 2.19 16.40 20.32
N ARG A 176 3.19 15.84 19.64
CA ARG A 176 4.56 16.38 19.56
C ARG A 176 4.81 17.00 18.20
N LEU A 177 4.73 18.33 18.18
CA LEU A 177 5.02 19.17 17.02
C LEU A 177 6.53 19.38 16.86
N ASN A 178 6.94 19.84 15.67
CA ASN A 178 8.36 20.01 15.31
C ASN A 178 9.21 18.76 15.59
N THR A 179 8.58 17.58 15.59
CA THR A 179 9.18 16.31 15.99
C THR A 179 9.07 15.35 14.82
N ARG A 180 10.22 14.96 14.27
CA ARG A 180 10.28 14.11 13.07
C ARG A 180 10.74 12.71 13.44
N LEU A 181 9.98 11.71 13.02
CA LEU A 181 10.41 10.30 13.02
C LEU A 181 11.50 10.09 11.95
N VAL A 182 12.63 9.51 12.33
CA VAL A 182 13.78 9.27 11.43
C VAL A 182 14.13 7.80 11.26
N GLY A 183 13.68 6.94 12.18
CA GLY A 183 13.89 5.50 12.12
C GLY A 183 13.11 4.75 13.20
N ALA A 184 13.26 3.44 13.23
CA ALA A 184 12.71 2.60 14.30
C ALA A 184 13.60 1.39 14.59
N THR A 185 13.40 0.81 15.76
CA THR A 185 13.77 -0.57 16.08
C THR A 185 12.50 -1.33 16.45
N GLU A 186 12.61 -2.62 16.76
CA GLU A 186 11.48 -3.43 17.23
C GLU A 186 10.73 -2.81 18.42
N GLU A 187 11.45 -2.05 19.25
CA GLU A 187 10.94 -1.54 20.54
C GLU A 187 10.93 -0.01 20.61
N THR A 188 11.48 0.70 19.61
CA THR A 188 11.72 2.14 19.71
C THR A 188 11.39 2.92 18.44
N ALA A 189 10.72 4.05 18.60
CA ALA A 189 10.64 5.09 17.57
C ALA A 189 11.80 6.09 17.77
N LEU A 190 12.61 6.30 16.73
CA LEU A 190 13.79 7.15 16.76
C LEU A 190 13.44 8.53 16.18
N LEU A 191 13.74 9.59 16.94
CA LEU A 191 13.38 10.95 16.59
C LEU A 191 14.59 11.76 16.10
N ALA A 192 14.33 12.73 15.22
CA ALA A 192 15.30 13.75 14.88
C ALA A 192 15.68 14.52 16.16
N GLY A 193 16.99 14.62 16.45
CA GLY A 193 17.50 15.19 17.70
C GLY A 193 18.02 14.15 18.70
N GLY A 194 17.80 12.85 18.45
CA GLY A 194 18.36 11.76 19.26
C GLY A 194 17.40 11.18 20.31
N ASP A 195 16.27 11.84 20.54
CA ASP A 195 15.23 11.34 21.44
C ASP A 195 14.63 10.00 20.95
N ARG A 196 14.19 9.18 21.91
CA ARG A 196 13.65 7.83 21.65
C ARG A 196 12.35 7.64 22.41
N ILE A 197 11.37 7.01 21.77
CA ILE A 197 10.09 6.63 22.40
C ILE A 197 9.99 5.11 22.37
N MET A 198 9.94 4.47 23.54
CA MET A 198 9.67 3.04 23.64
C MET A 198 8.23 2.75 23.21
N THR A 199 8.03 1.87 22.22
CA THR A 199 6.72 1.49 21.68
C THR A 199 6.80 0.17 20.95
N ARG A 200 5.75 -0.66 21.08
CA ARG A 200 5.55 -1.87 20.26
C ARG A 200 4.58 -1.65 19.09
N THR A 201 3.98 -0.47 19.01
CA THR A 201 3.06 -0.07 17.94
C THR A 201 3.46 1.29 17.38
N LEU A 202 4.10 1.28 16.22
CA LEU A 202 4.47 2.46 15.47
C LEU A 202 3.72 2.47 14.14
N VAL A 203 2.87 3.46 13.92
CA VAL A 203 2.18 3.69 12.65
C VAL A 203 2.85 4.85 11.94
N SER A 204 3.13 4.68 10.66
CA SER A 204 3.65 5.77 9.84
C SER A 204 2.72 6.06 8.67
N THR A 205 2.21 7.29 8.65
CA THR A 205 1.42 7.85 7.55
C THR A 205 2.27 8.71 6.61
N VAL A 206 3.57 8.78 6.88
CA VAL A 206 4.62 9.49 6.13
C VAL A 206 5.68 8.43 5.77
N PRO A 207 6.43 8.46 4.65
CA PRO A 207 6.35 9.24 3.41
C PRO A 207 5.70 8.45 2.25
N SER A 208 5.21 9.20 1.24
CA SER A 208 4.79 8.62 -0.04
C SER A 208 5.90 8.76 -1.09
N GLY A 209 6.31 7.65 -1.71
CA GLY A 209 7.22 7.63 -2.86
C GLY A 209 6.46 7.41 -4.18
N PRO A 210 7.13 7.65 -5.34
CA PRO A 210 6.55 7.29 -6.63
C PRO A 210 6.33 5.77 -6.70
N ASN A 211 5.27 5.36 -7.40
CA ASN A 211 5.10 3.94 -7.71
C ASN A 211 6.32 3.44 -8.51
N PRO A 212 6.91 2.27 -8.20
CA PRO A 212 8.11 1.77 -8.88
C PRO A 212 7.96 1.68 -10.40
N VAL A 213 6.78 1.30 -10.91
CA VAL A 213 6.51 1.27 -12.35
C VAL A 213 6.59 2.67 -12.95
N VAL A 214 6.07 3.68 -12.23
CA VAL A 214 6.14 5.09 -12.66
C VAL A 214 7.57 5.61 -12.62
N ALA A 215 8.34 5.25 -11.59
CA ALA A 215 9.73 5.66 -11.45
C ALA A 215 10.64 5.08 -12.54
N GLY A 216 10.32 3.89 -13.06
CA GLY A 216 11.05 3.23 -14.15
C GLY A 216 10.67 3.70 -15.56
N LEU A 217 9.64 4.54 -15.72
CA LEU A 217 9.25 5.05 -17.03
C LEU A 217 10.24 6.12 -17.52
N PRO A 218 10.61 6.13 -18.82
CA PRO A 218 11.47 7.14 -19.41
C PRO A 218 10.72 8.46 -19.68
N LEU A 219 9.95 8.93 -18.69
CA LEU A 219 9.15 10.14 -18.76
C LEU A 219 9.75 11.23 -17.89
N LYS A 220 9.57 12.49 -18.30
CA LYS A 220 9.95 13.63 -17.47
C LYS A 220 9.14 13.62 -16.18
N THR A 221 9.82 13.68 -15.04
CA THR A 221 9.18 13.73 -13.72
C THR A 221 9.57 14.97 -12.93
N GLU A 222 8.67 15.42 -12.06
CA GLU A 222 8.89 16.48 -11.07
C GLU A 222 8.59 15.91 -9.68
N ARG A 223 9.63 15.77 -8.85
CA ARG A 223 9.54 15.13 -7.51
C ARG A 223 8.89 13.73 -7.58
N GLY A 224 9.27 12.93 -8.58
CA GLY A 224 8.76 11.56 -8.79
C GLY A 224 7.38 11.46 -9.45
N ARG A 225 6.75 12.57 -9.84
CA ARG A 225 5.45 12.59 -10.51
C ARG A 225 5.60 12.92 -11.99
N ILE A 226 4.89 12.23 -12.87
CA ILE A 226 4.92 12.42 -14.32
C ILE A 226 4.46 13.85 -14.66
N VAL A 227 5.27 14.59 -15.40
CA VAL A 227 4.89 15.92 -15.89
C VAL A 227 3.85 15.77 -17.00
N VAL A 228 2.74 16.50 -16.87
CA VAL A 228 1.67 16.53 -17.87
C VAL A 228 1.38 17.96 -18.30
N ASP A 229 0.82 18.12 -19.49
CA ASP A 229 0.32 19.39 -20.00
C ASP A 229 -1.01 19.80 -19.32
N PRO A 230 -1.55 21.00 -19.60
CA PRO A 230 -2.84 21.43 -19.03
C PRO A 230 -4.02 20.52 -19.38
N THR A 231 -3.94 19.75 -20.46
CA THR A 231 -4.96 18.77 -20.88
C THR A 231 -4.76 17.38 -20.27
N LEU A 232 -3.73 17.23 -19.41
CA LEU A 232 -3.32 16.00 -18.73
C LEU A 232 -2.67 14.94 -19.65
N GLU A 233 -2.28 15.33 -20.86
CA GLU A 233 -1.46 14.51 -21.75
C GLU A 233 0.02 14.61 -21.35
N VAL A 234 0.78 13.53 -21.53
CA VAL A 234 2.21 13.54 -21.33
C VAL A 234 2.87 14.20 -22.55
N PRO A 235 3.65 15.29 -22.37
CA PRO A 235 4.34 15.95 -23.49
C PRO A 235 5.19 14.96 -24.29
N ASP A 236 5.23 15.14 -25.60
CA ASP A 236 5.99 14.31 -26.56
C ASP A 236 5.53 12.84 -26.67
N HIS A 237 4.46 12.45 -25.96
CA HIS A 237 3.89 11.09 -25.97
C HIS A 237 2.38 11.11 -26.29
N PRO A 238 1.99 11.32 -27.57
CA PRO A 238 0.59 11.45 -27.96
C PRO A 238 -0.20 10.19 -27.62
N GLY A 239 -1.34 10.39 -26.96
CA GLY A 239 -2.22 9.32 -26.48
C GLY A 239 -1.83 8.72 -25.13
N VAL A 240 -0.77 9.21 -24.49
CA VAL A 240 -0.39 8.84 -23.11
C VAL A 240 -0.83 9.95 -22.16
N TRP A 241 -1.59 9.57 -21.13
CA TRP A 241 -2.18 10.48 -20.15
C TRP A 241 -1.75 10.07 -18.75
N ALA A 242 -1.60 11.02 -17.83
CA ALA A 242 -1.35 10.70 -16.43
C ALA A 242 -2.17 11.60 -15.49
N LEU A 243 -2.65 11.03 -14.38
CA LEU A 243 -3.49 11.73 -13.41
C LEU A 243 -3.33 11.21 -11.98
N GLY A 244 -3.89 11.94 -11.02
CA GLY A 244 -3.83 11.58 -9.61
C GLY A 244 -2.43 11.74 -9.03
N ASP A 245 -2.13 10.97 -7.99
CA ASP A 245 -0.93 11.16 -7.18
C ASP A 245 0.38 10.85 -7.93
N CYS A 246 0.33 10.13 -9.07
CA CYS A 246 1.49 9.86 -9.91
C CYS A 246 1.79 10.97 -10.93
N ALA A 247 0.95 12.01 -11.04
CA ALA A 247 1.10 13.09 -12.02
C ALA A 247 1.31 14.47 -11.37
N ALA A 248 2.19 15.27 -11.96
CA ALA A 248 2.44 16.66 -11.59
C ALA A 248 1.47 17.58 -12.34
N VAL A 249 0.18 17.47 -12.00
CA VAL A 249 -0.89 18.27 -12.63
C VAL A 249 -0.86 19.70 -12.10
N ARG A 250 -0.67 20.69 -12.98
CA ARG A 250 -0.78 22.11 -12.62
C ARG A 250 -2.19 22.61 -12.86
N ASP A 251 -2.79 23.24 -11.84
CA ASP A 251 -4.09 23.89 -12.00
C ASP A 251 -3.92 25.18 -12.80
N VAL A 252 -4.62 25.32 -13.92
CA VAL A 252 -4.54 26.54 -14.75
C VAL A 252 -5.02 27.79 -14.03
N LYS A 253 -5.83 27.67 -12.97
CA LYS A 253 -6.31 28.81 -12.18
C LYS A 253 -5.27 29.36 -11.22
N THR A 254 -4.45 28.50 -10.61
CA THR A 254 -3.48 28.89 -9.58
C THR A 254 -2.04 28.84 -10.05
N GLY A 255 -1.74 28.07 -11.11
CA GLY A 255 -0.39 27.75 -11.58
C GLY A 255 0.35 26.73 -10.70
N GLU A 256 -0.23 26.36 -9.55
CA GLU A 256 0.36 25.46 -8.58
C GLU A 256 0.09 23.99 -8.95
N ILE A 257 0.96 23.10 -8.45
CA ILE A 257 0.74 21.66 -8.59
C ILE A 257 -0.38 21.23 -7.65
N CYS A 258 -1.35 20.51 -8.20
CA CYS A 258 -2.47 19.94 -7.47
C CYS A 258 -1.98 19.04 -6.31
N PRO A 259 -2.58 19.14 -5.12
CA PRO A 259 -2.26 18.26 -4.00
C PRO A 259 -2.76 16.82 -4.27
N PRO A 260 -2.06 15.80 -3.72
CA PRO A 260 -2.38 14.38 -3.91
C PRO A 260 -3.62 14.00 -3.09
N THR A 261 -4.80 14.22 -3.67
CA THR A 261 -6.08 13.97 -2.99
C THR A 261 -7.08 13.31 -3.93
N ALA A 262 -7.95 12.46 -3.37
CA ALA A 262 -9.01 11.81 -4.14
C ALA A 262 -9.93 12.80 -4.88
N GLN A 263 -10.15 14.00 -4.33
CA GLN A 263 -10.97 15.03 -4.98
C GLN A 263 -10.32 15.57 -6.26
N HIS A 264 -9.00 15.73 -6.29
CA HIS A 264 -8.29 16.13 -7.49
C HIS A 264 -8.26 14.97 -8.49
N ALA A 265 -7.88 13.76 -8.05
CA ALA A 265 -7.79 12.59 -8.91
C ALA A 265 -9.12 12.27 -9.64
N THR A 266 -10.25 12.31 -8.94
CA THR A 266 -11.58 12.05 -9.54
C THR A 266 -11.99 13.10 -10.58
N ARG A 267 -11.61 14.37 -10.38
CA ARG A 267 -11.88 15.43 -11.36
C ARG A 267 -10.92 15.40 -12.54
N GLN A 268 -9.66 15.08 -12.29
CA GLN A 268 -8.67 14.86 -13.34
C GLN A 268 -9.10 13.68 -14.22
N ALA A 269 -9.63 12.61 -13.64
CA ALA A 269 -10.20 11.48 -14.38
C ALA A 269 -11.35 11.90 -15.32
N ALA A 270 -12.25 12.76 -14.86
CA ALA A 270 -13.32 13.31 -15.72
C ALA A 270 -12.76 14.16 -16.87
N CYS A 271 -11.71 14.94 -16.61
CA CYS A 271 -11.01 15.74 -17.63
C CYS A 271 -10.31 14.85 -18.67
N VAL A 272 -9.53 13.86 -18.23
CA VAL A 272 -8.85 12.89 -19.13
C VAL A 272 -9.87 12.13 -19.97
N ALA A 273 -10.97 11.64 -19.37
CA ALA A 273 -12.01 10.93 -20.12
C ALA A 273 -12.63 11.82 -21.21
N HIS A 274 -12.90 13.10 -20.91
CA HIS A 274 -13.37 14.06 -21.89
C HIS A 274 -12.34 14.27 -23.01
N ASN A 275 -11.07 14.47 -22.65
CA ASN A 275 -10.01 14.77 -23.60
C ASN A 275 -9.68 13.59 -24.51
N ILE A 276 -9.73 12.35 -24.02
CA ILE A 276 -9.60 11.16 -24.87
C ILE A 276 -10.72 11.13 -25.92
N VAL A 277 -11.98 11.33 -25.50
CA VAL A 277 -13.12 11.36 -26.43
C VAL A 277 -12.99 12.52 -27.43
N ALA A 278 -12.53 13.68 -26.98
CA ALA A 278 -12.31 14.83 -27.84
C ALA A 278 -11.24 14.55 -28.89
N THR A 279 -10.09 13.97 -28.50
CA THR A 279 -9.02 13.55 -29.40
C THR A 279 -9.52 12.56 -30.45
N LEU A 280 -10.26 11.53 -30.05
CA LEU A 280 -10.83 10.53 -30.96
C LEU A 280 -11.81 11.12 -31.98
N ARG A 281 -12.43 12.26 -31.66
CA ARG A 281 -13.42 12.95 -32.51
C ARG A 281 -12.84 14.16 -33.25
N GLY A 282 -11.54 14.45 -33.10
CA GLY A 282 -10.93 15.67 -33.63
C GLY A 282 -11.50 16.96 -33.04
N GLN A 283 -12.00 16.90 -31.81
CA GLN A 283 -12.60 18.03 -31.08
C GLN A 283 -11.57 18.71 -30.17
N PRO A 284 -11.76 20.01 -29.84
CA PRO A 284 -10.88 20.72 -28.93
C PRO A 284 -10.88 20.11 -27.53
N ARG A 285 -9.68 19.94 -26.97
CA ARG A 285 -9.44 19.44 -25.61
C ARG A 285 -9.63 20.54 -24.57
N ARG A 286 -9.93 20.14 -23.34
CA ARG A 286 -10.12 21.05 -22.20
C ARG A 286 -8.92 21.03 -21.28
N SER A 287 -8.55 22.21 -20.79
CA SER A 287 -7.56 22.33 -19.72
C SER A 287 -8.17 22.00 -18.35
N PHE A 288 -7.38 21.39 -17.48
CA PHE A 288 -7.79 21.07 -16.13
C PHE A 288 -7.77 22.32 -15.23
N ALA A 289 -8.92 22.62 -14.62
CA ALA A 289 -9.06 23.67 -13.63
C ALA A 289 -9.80 23.13 -12.39
N PHE A 290 -9.27 23.36 -11.20
CA PHE A 290 -9.89 22.88 -9.97
C PHE A 290 -10.68 24.00 -9.26
N THR A 291 -11.67 23.61 -8.46
CA THR A 291 -12.45 24.54 -7.63
C THR A 291 -12.85 23.81 -6.38
N ALA A 292 -12.19 24.14 -5.26
CA ALA A 292 -12.41 23.45 -4.01
C ALA A 292 -13.87 23.60 -3.56
N LEU A 293 -14.52 22.48 -3.25
CA LEU A 293 -15.84 22.48 -2.61
C LEU A 293 -15.74 22.58 -1.08
N GLY A 294 -14.56 22.29 -0.55
CA GLY A 294 -14.31 22.21 0.88
C GLY A 294 -13.33 21.10 1.25
N LYS A 295 -12.89 21.11 2.51
CA LYS A 295 -12.00 20.13 3.12
C LYS A 295 -12.60 19.70 4.45
N MET A 296 -12.51 18.42 4.78
CA MET A 296 -13.07 17.89 6.02
C MET A 296 -12.19 16.75 6.54
N GLY A 297 -12.13 16.59 7.87
CA GLY A 297 -11.42 15.50 8.52
C GLY A 297 -12.15 15.04 9.78
N SER A 298 -12.23 13.73 9.98
CA SER A 298 -12.75 13.14 11.22
C SER A 298 -11.77 13.34 12.37
N LEU A 299 -12.27 13.48 13.60
CA LEU A 299 -11.48 13.63 14.83
C LEU A 299 -11.85 12.58 15.89
N GLY A 300 -12.50 11.49 15.49
CA GLY A 300 -13.03 10.46 16.41
C GLY A 300 -14.21 10.95 17.26
N ARG A 301 -14.80 10.07 18.08
CA ARG A 301 -15.90 10.35 19.04
C ARG A 301 -16.91 11.38 18.55
N ARG A 302 -17.49 11.15 17.37
CA ARG A 302 -18.56 11.99 16.79
C ARG A 302 -18.17 13.47 16.61
N SER A 303 -16.90 13.73 16.31
CA SER A 303 -16.39 15.08 16.06
C SER A 303 -15.61 15.13 14.76
N ALA A 304 -15.72 16.25 14.04
CA ALA A 304 -14.96 16.50 12.83
C ALA A 304 -14.63 17.99 12.71
N VAL A 305 -13.78 18.32 11.74
CA VAL A 305 -13.54 19.68 11.26
C VAL A 305 -13.89 19.75 9.78
N ALA A 306 -14.55 20.82 9.38
CA ALA A 306 -15.00 21.03 8.01
C ALA A 306 -14.88 22.50 7.60
N GLU A 307 -14.39 22.73 6.40
CA GLU A 307 -14.49 24.00 5.69
C GLU A 307 -15.27 23.74 4.41
N ILE A 308 -16.44 24.36 4.24
CA ILE A 308 -17.32 24.15 3.09
C ILE A 308 -17.73 25.52 2.56
N PHE A 309 -17.42 25.81 1.30
CA PHE A 309 -17.67 27.14 0.68
C PHE A 309 -17.20 28.33 1.56
N GLY A 310 -16.08 28.18 2.27
CA GLY A 310 -15.52 29.19 3.18
C GLY A 310 -16.14 29.21 4.58
N VAL A 311 -17.23 28.48 4.82
CA VAL A 311 -17.82 28.33 6.16
C VAL A 311 -17.05 27.28 6.94
N LYS A 312 -16.55 27.67 8.12
CA LYS A 312 -15.81 26.82 9.04
C LYS A 312 -16.76 26.21 10.07
N LEU A 313 -16.80 24.88 10.15
CA LEU A 313 -17.63 24.11 11.07
C LEU A 313 -16.75 23.14 11.86
N SER A 314 -17.11 22.90 13.12
CA SER A 314 -16.40 21.95 13.97
C SER A 314 -17.34 21.20 14.92
N GLY A 315 -16.85 20.11 15.51
CA GLY A 315 -17.59 19.33 16.50
C GLY A 315 -18.64 18.41 15.89
N PHE A 316 -19.75 18.23 16.61
CA PHE A 316 -20.79 17.26 16.24
C PHE A 316 -21.51 17.60 14.94
N LEU A 317 -21.82 18.89 14.71
CA LEU A 317 -22.47 19.32 13.46
C LEU A 317 -21.58 19.05 12.24
N ALA A 318 -20.29 19.36 12.35
CA ALA A 318 -19.31 19.03 11.33
C ALA A 318 -19.21 17.52 11.10
N TRP A 319 -19.26 16.71 12.15
CA TRP A 319 -19.25 15.25 12.05
C TRP A 319 -20.48 14.70 11.33
N TRP A 320 -21.67 15.23 11.61
CA TRP A 320 -22.90 14.81 10.94
C TRP A 320 -22.88 15.16 9.44
N ILE A 321 -22.42 16.37 9.10
CA ILE A 321 -22.22 16.79 7.70
C ILE A 321 -21.18 15.91 7.00
N TRP A 322 -20.06 15.63 7.68
CA TRP A 322 -19.02 14.73 7.18
C TRP A 322 -19.60 13.35 6.85
N ARG A 323 -20.36 12.73 7.76
CA ARG A 323 -21.03 11.44 7.52
C ARG A 323 -21.94 11.50 6.29
N THR A 324 -22.77 12.53 6.21
CA THR A 324 -23.72 12.71 5.10
C THR A 324 -22.99 12.83 3.76
N ILE A 325 -21.98 13.69 3.65
CA ILE A 325 -21.25 13.89 2.39
C ILE A 325 -20.47 12.63 1.98
N TYR A 326 -19.81 11.95 2.91
CA TYR A 326 -19.07 10.72 2.60
C TYR A 326 -20.01 9.59 2.18
N LEU A 327 -21.18 9.47 2.81
CA LEU A 327 -22.22 8.54 2.39
C LEU A 327 -22.69 8.84 0.95
N LEU A 328 -22.90 10.11 0.61
CA LEU A 328 -23.30 10.51 -0.75
C LEU A 328 -22.23 10.19 -1.80
N LYS A 329 -20.94 10.30 -1.44
CA LYS A 329 -19.79 10.01 -2.31
C LYS A 329 -19.56 8.51 -2.57
N LEU A 330 -20.08 7.61 -1.74
CA LEU A 330 -19.91 6.18 -1.96
C LEU A 330 -20.62 5.71 -3.25
N PRO A 331 -20.00 4.87 -4.08
CA PRO A 331 -20.64 4.35 -5.28
C PRO A 331 -21.57 3.18 -4.94
N GLY A 332 -22.82 3.25 -5.42
CA GLY A 332 -23.84 2.20 -5.24
C GLY A 332 -24.75 2.42 -4.02
N PHE A 333 -26.05 2.12 -4.17
CA PHE A 333 -27.05 2.29 -3.10
C PHE A 333 -26.92 1.23 -2.00
N ASP A 334 -26.69 -0.03 -2.39
CA ASP A 334 -26.45 -1.15 -1.47
C ASP A 334 -25.31 -0.86 -0.49
N ARG A 335 -24.26 -0.19 -0.99
CA ARG A 335 -23.12 0.15 -0.15
C ARG A 335 -23.42 1.28 0.82
N LYS A 336 -24.14 2.32 0.37
CA LYS A 336 -24.59 3.39 1.25
C LYS A 336 -25.42 2.82 2.40
N LEU A 337 -26.36 1.93 2.11
CA LEU A 337 -27.19 1.30 3.15
C LEU A 337 -26.35 0.52 4.17
N ARG A 338 -25.39 -0.27 3.72
CA ARG A 338 -24.52 -1.05 4.61
C ARG A 338 -23.68 -0.17 5.52
N VAL A 339 -22.97 0.81 4.96
CA VAL A 339 -22.15 1.75 5.74
C VAL A 339 -22.99 2.57 6.71
N ALA A 340 -24.19 3.00 6.29
CA ALA A 340 -25.11 3.70 7.18
C ALA A 340 -25.58 2.82 8.34
N THR A 341 -25.83 1.53 8.08
CA THR A 341 -26.23 0.54 9.10
C THR A 341 -25.08 0.31 10.08
N ASP A 342 -23.89 0.01 9.58
CA ASP A 342 -22.68 -0.21 10.40
C ASP A 342 -22.42 1.00 11.31
N TRP A 343 -22.36 2.21 10.74
CA TRP A 343 -22.17 3.44 11.51
C TRP A 343 -23.32 3.77 12.46
N THR A 344 -24.48 3.14 12.33
CA THR A 344 -25.61 3.29 13.27
C THR A 344 -25.46 2.30 14.41
N LEU A 345 -25.09 1.05 14.10
CA LEU A 345 -24.79 0.02 15.10
C LEU A 345 -23.59 0.42 15.97
N ASP A 346 -22.54 1.01 15.40
CA ASP A 346 -21.37 1.53 16.13
C ASP A 346 -21.72 2.64 17.14
N LEU A 347 -22.89 3.28 17.02
CA LEU A 347 -23.35 4.24 18.03
C LEU A 347 -23.81 3.57 19.33
N LEU A 348 -24.17 2.28 19.25
CA LEU A 348 -24.81 1.50 20.31
C LEU A 348 -23.92 0.36 20.81
N LEU A 349 -23.12 -0.23 19.93
CA LEU A 349 -22.29 -1.40 20.23
C LEU A 349 -20.85 -1.01 20.56
N PRO A 350 -20.19 -1.71 21.50
CA PRO A 350 -18.76 -1.54 21.73
C PRO A 350 -17.95 -2.02 20.51
N PRO A 351 -16.71 -1.54 20.35
CA PRO A 351 -15.85 -2.02 19.27
C PRO A 351 -15.58 -3.51 19.44
N ASP A 352 -15.58 -4.24 18.33
CA ASP A 352 -15.18 -5.64 18.31
C ASP A 352 -13.68 -5.75 18.61
N ILE A 353 -13.30 -6.63 19.54
CA ILE A 353 -11.92 -6.92 19.95
C ILE A 353 -11.44 -8.30 19.48
N VAL A 354 -12.22 -9.01 18.65
CA VAL A 354 -11.80 -10.30 18.08
C VAL A 354 -10.58 -10.09 17.19
N GLN A 355 -9.48 -10.75 17.54
CA GLN A 355 -8.30 -10.82 16.69
C GLN A 355 -8.59 -11.69 15.48
N LEU A 356 -8.46 -11.11 14.29
CA LEU A 356 -8.57 -11.89 13.05
C LEU A 356 -7.20 -12.45 12.75
N LYS A 357 -6.98 -13.75 12.97
CA LYS A 357 -5.76 -14.41 12.50
C LYS A 357 -5.78 -14.46 10.98
N THR A 358 -5.21 -13.43 10.37
CA THR A 358 -4.89 -13.37 8.95
C THR A 358 -3.46 -13.89 8.77
N ASP A 359 -3.16 -15.06 9.33
CA ASP A 359 -1.88 -15.70 9.08
C ASP A 359 -1.86 -16.06 7.59
N ARG A 360 -1.19 -15.24 6.78
CA ARG A 360 -0.64 -15.74 5.53
C ARG A 360 0.51 -16.62 5.95
N ALA A 361 0.56 -17.84 5.41
CA ALA A 361 1.78 -18.62 5.43
C ALA A 361 2.94 -17.67 5.08
N VAL A 362 4.01 -17.74 5.89
CA VAL A 362 5.34 -17.22 5.55
C VAL A 362 5.53 -17.41 4.04
N GLY A 363 6.23 -16.53 3.34
CA GLY A 363 6.49 -16.61 1.89
C GLY A 363 7.20 -17.90 1.43
N VAL A 364 7.17 -18.94 2.25
CA VAL A 364 7.54 -20.33 2.09
C VAL A 364 6.27 -21.18 2.27
N ARG A 365 5.82 -21.87 1.22
CA ARG A 365 4.70 -22.83 1.30
C ARG A 365 5.06 -24.16 0.67
N ARG A 366 4.34 -25.22 1.03
CA ARG A 366 4.44 -26.51 0.36
C ARG A 366 3.55 -26.52 -0.88
N GLU A 367 4.10 -26.96 -1.99
CA GLU A 367 3.37 -27.19 -3.24
C GLU A 367 3.61 -28.63 -3.70
N TYR A 368 2.60 -29.19 -4.36
CA TYR A 368 2.64 -30.55 -4.87
C TYR A 368 2.33 -30.52 -6.37
N PHE A 369 3.08 -31.31 -7.13
CA PHE A 369 2.95 -31.44 -8.57
C PHE A 369 2.82 -32.91 -8.94
N GLU A 370 1.82 -33.22 -9.75
CA GLU A 370 1.63 -34.55 -10.31
C GLU A 370 2.68 -34.88 -11.38
N ALA A 371 2.94 -36.17 -11.60
CA ALA A 371 3.83 -36.59 -12.69
C ALA A 371 3.37 -36.03 -14.04
N GLY A 372 4.30 -35.44 -14.79
CA GLY A 372 4.05 -34.75 -16.05
C GLY A 372 3.57 -33.30 -15.92
N GLN A 373 3.28 -32.81 -14.71
CA GLN A 373 2.85 -31.43 -14.50
C GLN A 373 4.04 -30.46 -14.59
N ALA A 374 3.90 -29.41 -15.39
CA ALA A 374 4.89 -28.34 -15.45
C ALA A 374 4.80 -27.48 -14.18
N VAL A 375 5.94 -27.23 -13.54
CA VAL A 375 6.07 -26.30 -12.41
C VAL A 375 6.08 -24.86 -12.91
N PHE A 376 6.86 -24.58 -13.95
CA PHE A 376 6.84 -23.34 -14.72
C PHE A 376 7.43 -23.58 -16.12
N GLN A 377 7.18 -22.65 -17.05
CA GLN A 377 7.65 -22.74 -18.42
C GLN A 377 8.83 -21.80 -18.69
N GLU A 378 9.64 -22.16 -19.68
CA GLU A 378 10.65 -21.27 -20.24
C GLU A 378 9.98 -19.98 -20.73
N GLY A 379 10.57 -18.83 -20.40
CA GLY A 379 10.03 -17.50 -20.70
C GLY A 379 9.09 -16.92 -19.64
N ASP A 380 8.61 -17.72 -18.67
CA ASP A 380 7.81 -17.20 -17.56
C ASP A 380 8.63 -16.23 -16.69
N ARG A 381 7.96 -15.39 -15.89
CA ARG A 381 8.69 -14.59 -14.87
C ARG A 381 9.19 -15.50 -13.75
N GLY A 382 10.40 -15.23 -13.25
CA GLY A 382 10.84 -15.80 -11.98
C GLY A 382 9.94 -15.31 -10.84
N ASP A 383 9.04 -16.12 -10.31
CA ASP A 383 8.14 -15.70 -9.22
C ASP A 383 8.52 -16.35 -7.89
N ARG A 384 9.17 -17.52 -7.93
CA ARG A 384 9.51 -18.34 -6.77
C ARG A 384 10.79 -19.15 -6.97
N LEU A 385 11.47 -19.42 -5.87
CA LEU A 385 12.49 -20.47 -5.75
C LEU A 385 11.78 -21.74 -5.27
N TYR A 386 12.16 -22.89 -5.80
CA TYR A 386 11.63 -24.17 -5.34
C TYR A 386 12.77 -25.03 -4.79
N VAL A 387 12.53 -25.66 -3.64
CA VAL A 387 13.41 -26.68 -3.06
C VAL A 387 12.65 -27.99 -3.06
N ILE A 388 13.18 -29.03 -3.71
CA ILE A 388 12.53 -30.33 -3.79
C ILE A 388 12.64 -31.01 -2.44
N THR A 389 11.51 -31.37 -1.86
CA THR A 389 11.47 -32.12 -0.60
C THR A 389 11.30 -33.61 -0.84
N GLU A 390 10.58 -33.99 -1.91
CA GLU A 390 10.33 -35.37 -2.32
C GLU A 390 9.99 -35.39 -3.81
N GLY A 391 10.37 -36.45 -4.53
CA GLY A 391 10.13 -36.60 -5.97
C GLY A 391 11.28 -36.12 -6.84
N GLU A 392 11.04 -36.09 -8.15
CA GLU A 392 12.01 -35.73 -9.18
C GLU A 392 11.39 -34.80 -10.21
N VAL A 393 12.14 -33.79 -10.64
CA VAL A 393 11.78 -32.92 -11.77
C VAL A 393 12.84 -33.00 -12.87
N GLU A 394 12.43 -32.72 -14.09
CA GLU A 394 13.31 -32.55 -15.23
C GLU A 394 13.29 -31.10 -15.71
N VAL A 395 14.47 -30.61 -16.08
CA VAL A 395 14.69 -29.28 -16.65
C VAL A 395 14.82 -29.43 -18.16
N LEU A 396 13.90 -28.78 -18.89
CA LEU A 396 13.77 -28.87 -20.34
C LEU A 396 14.04 -27.50 -20.96
N LYS A 397 14.90 -27.43 -21.97
CA LYS A 397 15.14 -26.20 -22.75
C LYS A 397 14.72 -26.41 -24.19
N ARG A 398 14.11 -25.41 -24.81
CA ARG A 398 13.79 -25.50 -26.25
C ARG A 398 15.03 -25.24 -27.07
N ASP A 399 15.31 -26.14 -28.03
CA ASP A 399 16.34 -25.90 -29.04
C ASP A 399 15.88 -24.84 -30.07
N GLY A 400 16.78 -24.41 -30.96
CA GLY A 400 16.46 -23.44 -32.03
C GLY A 400 15.40 -23.90 -33.03
N LYS A 401 14.92 -25.15 -32.95
CA LYS A 401 13.82 -25.71 -33.74
C LYS A 401 12.53 -25.89 -32.92
N GLY A 402 12.52 -25.49 -31.65
CA GLY A 402 11.37 -25.55 -30.74
C GLY A 402 11.15 -26.89 -30.04
N THR A 403 12.05 -27.87 -30.21
CA THR A 403 11.95 -29.20 -29.58
C THR A 403 12.51 -29.13 -28.16
N PRO A 404 11.77 -29.63 -27.14
CA PRO A 404 12.27 -29.63 -25.77
C PRO A 404 13.35 -30.72 -25.58
N THR A 405 14.54 -30.32 -25.16
CA THR A 405 15.64 -31.22 -24.78
C THR A 405 15.82 -31.22 -23.27
N ALA A 406 15.92 -32.41 -22.66
CA ALA A 406 16.17 -32.56 -21.23
C ALA A 406 17.64 -32.23 -20.93
N LEU A 407 17.85 -31.17 -20.15
CA LEU A 407 19.17 -30.74 -19.73
C LEU A 407 19.64 -31.52 -18.51
N ARG A 408 18.75 -31.67 -17.51
CA ARG A 408 19.09 -32.27 -16.22
C ARG A 408 17.85 -32.77 -15.49
N ARG A 409 18.02 -33.76 -14.61
CA ARG A 409 17.05 -34.15 -13.60
C ARG A 409 17.51 -33.70 -12.22
N LEU A 410 16.56 -33.26 -11.40
CA LEU A 410 16.80 -32.77 -10.04
C LEU A 410 15.94 -33.58 -9.07
N GLY A 411 16.53 -33.99 -7.95
CA GLY A 411 15.88 -34.78 -6.90
C GLY A 411 15.77 -34.06 -5.57
N ALA A 412 15.32 -34.78 -4.54
CA ALA A 412 15.16 -34.25 -3.18
C ALA A 412 16.45 -33.57 -2.65
N GLY A 413 16.29 -32.39 -2.04
CA GLY A 413 17.37 -31.54 -1.54
C GLY A 413 17.91 -30.53 -2.56
N GLU A 414 17.69 -30.74 -3.86
CA GLU A 414 18.09 -29.79 -4.89
C GLU A 414 17.08 -28.64 -5.04
N CYS A 415 17.56 -27.48 -5.45
CA CYS A 415 16.73 -26.30 -5.73
C CYS A 415 16.74 -25.92 -7.22
N PHE A 416 15.66 -25.29 -7.66
CA PHE A 416 15.51 -24.79 -9.02
C PHE A 416 14.70 -23.49 -9.08
N GLY A 417 14.97 -22.70 -10.12
CA GLY A 417 14.27 -21.45 -10.39
C GLY A 417 14.96 -20.20 -9.82
N GLU A 418 16.10 -20.36 -9.16
CA GLU A 418 16.93 -19.29 -8.59
C GLU A 418 17.45 -18.31 -9.64
N ILE A 419 17.81 -18.78 -10.84
CA ILE A 419 18.44 -17.96 -11.89
C ILE A 419 17.57 -16.76 -12.24
N ALA A 420 16.27 -16.97 -12.44
CA ALA A 420 15.31 -15.93 -12.80
C ALA A 420 15.03 -14.93 -11.66
N LEU A 421 15.30 -15.32 -10.41
CA LEU A 421 15.17 -14.43 -9.25
C LEU A 421 16.42 -13.57 -9.05
N VAL A 422 17.61 -14.13 -9.27
CA VAL A 422 18.89 -13.44 -9.07
C VAL A 422 19.24 -12.53 -10.25
N SER A 423 19.09 -13.03 -11.48
CA SER A 423 19.45 -12.27 -12.69
C SER A 423 18.37 -11.27 -13.14
N ASP A 424 17.20 -11.30 -12.48
CA ASP A 424 15.97 -10.59 -12.88
C ASP A 424 15.56 -10.83 -14.35
N ARG A 425 15.92 -12.00 -14.89
CA ARG A 425 15.53 -12.47 -16.23
C ARG A 425 14.33 -13.42 -16.16
N ALA A 426 13.72 -13.68 -17.31
CA ALA A 426 12.71 -14.75 -17.46
C ALA A 426 13.32 -16.13 -17.15
N ARG A 427 12.47 -17.11 -16.83
CA ARG A 427 12.84 -18.52 -16.64
C ARG A 427 13.57 -19.01 -17.89
N THR A 428 14.80 -19.49 -17.72
CA THR A 428 15.68 -19.92 -18.81
C THR A 428 15.37 -21.33 -19.34
N ALA A 429 14.53 -22.07 -18.63
CA ALA A 429 14.10 -23.42 -18.98
C ALA A 429 12.71 -23.71 -18.39
N THR A 430 12.04 -24.73 -18.94
CA THR A 430 10.81 -25.31 -18.41
C THR A 430 11.18 -26.36 -17.36
N VAL A 431 10.48 -26.39 -16.23
CA VAL A 431 10.65 -27.47 -15.23
C VAL A 431 9.37 -28.26 -15.11
N ARG A 432 9.47 -29.59 -15.18
CA ARG A 432 8.34 -30.52 -15.13
C ARG A 432 8.59 -31.63 -14.14
N ALA A 433 7.58 -31.98 -13.35
CA ALA A 433 7.65 -33.13 -12.45
C ALA A 433 7.70 -34.44 -13.26
N VAL A 434 8.67 -35.29 -12.97
CA VAL A 434 8.80 -36.64 -13.56
C VAL A 434 8.01 -37.64 -12.71
N THR A 435 8.08 -37.50 -11.40
CA THR A 435 7.29 -38.24 -10.41
C THR A 435 6.42 -37.27 -9.60
N PRO A 436 5.41 -37.75 -8.85
CA PRO A 436 4.75 -36.93 -7.84
C PRO A 436 5.77 -36.22 -6.96
N THR A 437 5.76 -34.89 -6.96
CA THR A 437 6.84 -34.08 -6.41
C THR A 437 6.31 -33.05 -5.41
N ASN A 438 6.83 -33.12 -4.19
CA ASN A 438 6.59 -32.13 -3.13
C ASN A 438 7.75 -31.13 -3.12
N VAL A 439 7.43 -29.85 -3.18
CA VAL A 439 8.42 -28.77 -3.11
C VAL A 439 8.07 -27.76 -2.03
N LEU A 440 9.11 -27.13 -1.50
CA LEU A 440 9.01 -25.92 -0.73
C LEU A 440 9.19 -24.72 -1.67
N ALA A 441 8.13 -23.96 -1.88
CA ALA A 441 8.12 -22.78 -2.74
C ALA A 441 8.35 -21.52 -1.91
N VAL A 442 9.43 -20.81 -2.19
CA VAL A 442 9.80 -19.52 -1.58
C VAL A 442 9.49 -18.40 -2.56
N ASP A 443 8.56 -17.53 -2.22
CA ASP A 443 8.14 -16.40 -3.04
C ASP A 443 9.28 -15.39 -3.24
N ARG A 444 9.30 -14.72 -4.41
CA ARG A 444 10.33 -13.74 -4.79
C ARG A 444 10.60 -12.71 -3.71
N ASP A 445 9.56 -12.15 -3.09
CA ASP A 445 9.72 -11.10 -2.06
C ASP A 445 10.44 -11.64 -0.82
N ALA A 446 10.10 -12.87 -0.40
CA ALA A 446 10.77 -13.53 0.72
C ALA A 446 12.23 -13.89 0.37
N PHE A 447 12.47 -14.34 -0.87
CA PHE A 447 13.81 -14.62 -1.37
C PHE A 447 14.66 -13.34 -1.46
N GLN A 448 14.11 -12.24 -1.97
CA GLN A 448 14.79 -10.95 -2.04
C GLN A 448 15.08 -10.38 -0.65
N ALA A 449 14.17 -10.55 0.31
CA ALA A 449 14.40 -10.19 1.70
C ALA A 449 15.57 -10.99 2.31
N LEU A 450 15.64 -12.31 2.07
CA LEU A 450 16.77 -13.15 2.49
C LEU A 450 18.09 -12.72 1.80
N PHE A 451 18.03 -12.37 0.51
CA PHE A 451 19.18 -11.90 -0.26
C PHE A 451 19.71 -10.53 0.20
N ALA A 452 18.82 -9.63 0.62
CA ALA A 452 19.19 -8.31 1.13
C ALA A 452 19.80 -8.39 2.53
N THR A 453 19.37 -9.37 3.34
CA THR A 453 19.79 -9.53 4.74
C THR A 453 21.03 -10.40 4.90
N LEU A 454 21.33 -11.31 3.95
CA LEU A 454 22.46 -12.24 4.02
C LEU A 454 23.37 -12.17 2.78
N PRO A 455 24.32 -11.22 2.71
CA PRO A 455 25.30 -11.12 1.62
C PRO A 455 26.11 -12.40 1.32
N PRO A 456 26.50 -13.25 2.28
CA PRO A 456 27.18 -14.52 1.98
C PRO A 456 26.32 -15.50 1.18
N LEU A 457 25.00 -15.46 1.36
CA LEU A 457 24.06 -16.33 0.66
C LEU A 457 23.98 -15.96 -0.83
N ARG A 458 24.22 -14.69 -1.17
CA ARG A 458 24.40 -14.23 -2.56
C ARG A 458 25.58 -14.93 -3.22
N GLY A 459 26.75 -14.95 -2.59
CA GLY A 459 27.94 -15.59 -3.16
C GLY A 459 27.76 -17.10 -3.37
N PHE A 460 27.05 -17.78 -2.46
CA PHE A 460 26.72 -19.20 -2.62
C PHE A 460 25.79 -19.45 -3.82
N VAL A 461 24.72 -18.65 -3.96
CA VAL A 461 23.78 -18.81 -5.08
C VAL A 461 24.38 -18.37 -6.40
N GLU A 462 25.18 -17.31 -6.45
CA GLU A 462 25.91 -16.89 -7.65
C GLU A 462 26.89 -17.96 -8.12
N THR A 463 27.56 -18.65 -7.19
CA THR A 463 28.44 -19.79 -7.49
C THR A 463 27.64 -20.96 -8.06
N LEU A 464 26.49 -21.29 -7.47
CA LEU A 464 25.57 -22.31 -7.99
C LEU A 464 25.04 -21.99 -9.39
N ILE A 465 24.81 -20.72 -9.71
CA ILE A 465 24.39 -20.29 -11.06
C ILE A 465 25.55 -20.44 -12.05
N ALA A 466 26.76 -20.03 -11.67
CA ALA A 466 27.95 -20.13 -12.52
C ALA A 466 28.30 -21.60 -12.86
N ASP A 467 28.11 -22.52 -11.92
CA ASP A 467 28.30 -23.97 -12.13
C ASP A 467 27.20 -24.60 -13.02
N ARG A 468 26.05 -23.93 -13.21
CA ARG A 468 24.90 -24.40 -13.98
C ARG A 468 24.78 -23.79 -15.39
N ASP A 469 25.50 -22.70 -15.66
CA ASP A 469 25.60 -22.06 -16.99
C ASP A 469 26.72 -22.66 -17.86
N GLN A 470 27.53 -23.58 -17.32
CA GLN A 470 28.43 -24.48 -18.07
C GLN A 470 27.70 -25.78 -18.46
#